data_AF-A0A7J2TP64-F1
#
_entry.id   AF-A0A7J2TP64-F1
#
_cell.length_a   1.000
_cell.length_b   1.000
_cell.length_c   1.000
_cell.angle_alpha   90.00
_cell.angle_beta   90.00
_cell.angle_gamma   90.00
#
_symmetry.space_group_name_H-M   'P 1'
#
loop_
_entity.id
_entity.type
_entity.pdbx_description
1 polymer ?
#
loop_
_entity_poly.entity_id
_entity_poly.type
_entity_poly.pdbx_seq_one_letter_code
_entity_poly.pdbx_strand_id
1 'polypeptide(L)'
;MEQRKIMSLGRSSLVVSLPKHWTQLNELKQGDVVSIAINRDRSLVVFPGAKKEREMNTITLHVEPDEKDIFVIRSIIACYLNGYSIIRLVSKNFLQ
;
A
#
# COMPACT_ATOMS: atom_id res chain seq x y z
N MET A 1 -0.13 -20.40 -16.85
CA MET A 1 0.38 -19.01 -16.93
C MET A 1 0.28 -18.56 -18.37
N GLU A 2 -0.34 -17.42 -18.62
CA GLU A 2 -0.38 -16.82 -19.95
C GLU A 2 0.86 -15.91 -20.12
N GLN A 3 1.48 -15.93 -21.30
CA GLN A 3 2.63 -15.07 -21.62
C GLN A 3 2.21 -13.96 -22.59
N ARG A 4 2.71 -12.75 -22.37
CA ARG A 4 2.48 -11.58 -23.24
C ARG A 4 3.81 -11.00 -23.65
N LYS A 5 3.91 -10.58 -24.93
CA LYS A 5 5.09 -9.88 -25.43
C LYS A 5 5.08 -8.42 -24.96
N ILE A 6 6.27 -7.91 -24.65
CA ILE A 6 6.50 -6.48 -24.49
C ILE A 6 6.55 -5.86 -25.89
N MET A 7 5.86 -4.74 -26.07
CA MET A 7 5.77 -3.98 -27.31
C MET A 7 6.35 -2.59 -27.09
N SER A 8 6.86 -1.96 -28.15
CA SER A 8 7.27 -0.56 -28.10
C SER A 8 6.06 0.36 -28.27
N LEU A 9 6.01 1.42 -27.46
CA LEU A 9 5.10 2.55 -27.63
C LEU A 9 5.95 3.82 -27.76
N GLY A 10 6.12 4.31 -28.99
CA GLY A 10 7.02 5.42 -29.27
C GLY A 10 8.50 5.02 -29.12
N ARG A 11 9.37 6.01 -28.87
CA ARG A 11 10.83 5.81 -28.86
C ARG A 11 11.39 5.30 -27.53
N SER A 12 10.72 5.56 -26.41
CA SER A 12 11.29 5.36 -25.07
C SER A 12 10.38 4.56 -24.12
N SER A 13 9.19 4.16 -24.56
CA SER A 13 8.23 3.47 -23.69
C SER A 13 7.98 2.05 -24.16
N LEU A 14 7.86 1.14 -23.21
CA LEU A 14 7.50 -0.26 -23.43
C LEU A 14 6.15 -0.52 -22.77
N VAL A 15 5.32 -1.34 -23.42
CA VAL A 15 3.99 -1.68 -22.95
C VAL A 15 3.74 -3.18 -23.03
N VAL A 16 2.85 -3.68 -22.17
CA VAL A 16 2.33 -5.05 -22.23
C VAL A 16 0.80 -4.98 -22.24
N SER A 17 0.17 -5.86 -23.03
CA SER A 17 -1.30 -5.95 -23.04
C SER A 17 -1.81 -6.65 -21.80
N LEU A 18 -2.84 -6.08 -21.16
CA LEU A 18 -3.55 -6.72 -20.06
C LEU A 18 -4.42 -7.87 -20.59
N PRO A 19 -4.59 -8.97 -19.83
CA PRO A 19 -5.47 -10.07 -20.24
C PRO A 19 -6.92 -9.61 -20.37
N LYS A 20 -7.57 -9.92 -21.50
CA LYS A 20 -8.96 -9.48 -21.80
C LYS A 20 -9.95 -9.93 -20.73
N HIS A 21 -9.83 -11.17 -20.26
CA HIS A 21 -10.68 -11.70 -19.20
C HIS A 21 -10.49 -10.92 -17.90
N TRP A 22 -9.25 -10.57 -17.55
CA TRP A 22 -8.95 -9.77 -16.35
C TRP A 22 -9.51 -8.35 -16.46
N THR A 23 -9.40 -7.69 -17.62
CA THR A 23 -10.00 -6.35 -17.80
C THR A 23 -11.51 -6.38 -17.71
N GLN A 24 -12.17 -7.43 -18.24
CA GLN A 24 -13.63 -7.61 -18.15
C GLN A 24 -14.09 -7.86 -16.72
N LEU A 25 -13.40 -8.73 -15.98
CA LEU A 25 -13.70 -9.02 -14.57
C LEU A 25 -13.63 -7.78 -13.68
N ASN A 26 -12.81 -6.81 -14.05
CA ASN A 26 -12.61 -5.57 -13.31
C ASN A 26 -13.31 -4.37 -13.94
N GLU A 27 -14.18 -4.59 -14.93
CA GLU A 27 -14.96 -3.55 -15.62
C GLU A 27 -14.10 -2.40 -16.18
N LEU A 28 -12.84 -2.68 -16.51
CA LEU A 28 -11.90 -1.68 -17.00
C LEU A 28 -12.13 -1.41 -18.49
N LYS A 29 -12.13 -0.13 -18.85
CA LYS A 29 -12.20 0.36 -20.23
C LYS A 29 -10.96 1.18 -20.59
N GLN A 30 -10.83 1.48 -21.88
CA GLN A 30 -9.78 2.37 -22.37
C GLN A 30 -9.87 3.74 -21.66
N GLY A 31 -8.73 4.21 -21.17
CA GLY A 31 -8.63 5.46 -20.41
C GLY A 31 -8.68 5.28 -18.89
N ASP A 32 -9.10 4.12 -18.40
CA ASP A 32 -9.05 3.84 -16.96
C ASP A 32 -7.60 3.66 -16.49
N VAL A 33 -7.36 4.08 -15.24
CA VAL A 33 -6.05 3.98 -14.59
C VAL A 33 -5.96 2.67 -13.82
N VAL A 34 -4.80 2.03 -13.88
CA VAL A 34 -4.43 0.89 -13.04
C VAL A 34 -3.20 1.25 -12.22
N SER A 35 -3.04 0.64 -11.06
CA SER A 35 -1.86 0.82 -10.23
C SER A 35 -0.91 -0.35 -10.36
N ILE A 36 0.39 -0.08 -10.36
CA ILE A 36 1.42 -1.10 -10.51
C ILE A 36 2.34 -1.05 -9.30
N ALA A 37 2.67 -2.21 -8.74
CA ALA A 37 3.69 -2.34 -7.70
C ALA A 37 4.76 -3.35 -8.13
N ILE A 38 5.98 -3.14 -7.65
CA ILE A 38 7.10 -4.06 -7.81
C ILE A 38 7.27 -4.82 -6.49
N ASN A 39 7.16 -6.14 -6.53
CA ASN A 39 7.40 -7.00 -5.39
C ASN A 39 8.91 -7.23 -5.15
N ARG A 40 9.27 -7.76 -3.99
CA ARG A 40 10.66 -8.09 -3.62
C ARG A 40 11.32 -9.09 -4.57
N ASP A 41 10.54 -9.99 -5.14
CA ASP A 41 10.99 -10.98 -6.14
C ASP A 41 11.13 -10.38 -7.56
N ARG A 42 10.95 -9.05 -7.70
CA ARG A 42 10.93 -8.30 -8.96
C ARG A 42 9.74 -8.60 -9.86
N SER A 43 8.72 -9.30 -9.38
CA SER A 43 7.46 -9.42 -10.11
C SER A 43 6.71 -8.08 -10.13
N LEU A 44 5.98 -7.85 -11.23
CA LEU A 44 5.03 -6.74 -11.35
C LEU A 44 3.64 -7.22 -10.96
N VAL A 45 2.97 -6.48 -10.07
CA VAL A 45 1.57 -6.69 -9.70
C VAL A 45 0.75 -5.52 -10.22
N VAL A 46 -0.33 -5.82 -10.93
CA VAL A 46 -1.28 -4.83 -11.43
C VAL A 46 -2.56 -4.89 -10.61
N PHE A 47 -2.99 -3.73 -10.10
CA PHE A 47 -4.24 -3.56 -9.36
C PHE A 47 -5.26 -2.85 -10.25
N PRO A 48 -6.51 -3.33 -10.31
CA PRO A 48 -7.58 -2.66 -11.04
C PRO A 48 -7.92 -1.33 -10.34
N GLY A 49 -7.98 -0.25 -11.11
CA GLY A 49 -8.23 1.11 -10.60
C GLY A 49 -6.96 1.85 -10.17
N ALA A 50 -7.09 3.17 -10.00
CA ALA A 50 -6.16 3.91 -9.16
C ALA A 50 -6.27 3.28 -7.77
N LYS A 51 -5.16 2.80 -7.21
CA LYS A 51 -5.08 2.51 -5.79
C LYS A 51 -5.65 3.78 -5.16
N LYS A 52 -6.83 3.70 -4.53
CA LYS A 52 -6.91 4.33 -3.24
C LYS A 52 -5.73 3.69 -2.54
N GLU A 53 -4.62 4.42 -2.47
CA GLU A 53 -3.85 4.41 -1.25
C GLU A 53 -4.96 4.39 -0.20
N ARG A 54 -5.21 3.22 0.41
CA ARG A 54 -5.87 3.24 1.70
C ARG A 54 -4.91 4.14 2.42
N GLU A 55 -5.25 5.41 2.56
CA GLU A 55 -4.46 6.37 3.31
C GLU A 55 -4.15 5.58 4.56
N MET A 56 -2.90 5.13 4.67
CA MET A 56 -2.53 4.29 5.78
C MET A 56 -2.55 5.26 6.92
N ASN A 57 -3.71 5.35 7.58
CA ASN A 57 -3.94 6.32 8.61
C ASN A 57 -2.83 6.09 9.61
N THR A 58 -1.92 7.05 9.66
CA THR A 58 -0.70 6.96 10.44
C THR A 58 -0.85 7.90 11.61
N ILE A 59 -0.52 7.42 12.80
CA ILE A 59 -0.48 8.23 14.01
C ILE A 59 0.83 8.00 14.74
N THR A 60 1.36 9.09 15.31
CA THR A 60 2.52 9.04 16.20
C THR A 60 2.02 9.20 17.63
N LEU A 61 2.28 8.20 18.47
CA LEU A 61 2.06 8.29 19.90
C LEU A 61 3.38 8.63 20.58
N HIS A 62 3.37 9.71 21.36
CA HIS A 62 4.48 10.06 22.23
C HIS A 62 4.26 9.41 23.58
N VAL A 63 5.18 8.52 23.97
CA VAL A 63 5.12 7.77 25.22
C VAL A 63 6.18 8.33 26.16
N GLU A 64 5.74 8.80 27.33
CA GLU A 64 6.66 9.31 28.35
C GLU A 64 7.32 8.12 29.10
N PRO A 65 8.59 8.25 29.55
CA PRO A 65 9.33 7.13 30.15
C PRO A 65 8.71 6.56 31.44
N ASP A 66 7.92 7.37 32.15
CA ASP A 66 7.22 7.04 33.39
C ASP A 66 5.75 6.64 33.17
N GLU A 67 5.30 6.60 31.92
CA GLU A 67 3.94 6.17 31.58
C GLU A 67 3.78 4.66 31.84
N LYS A 68 2.75 4.28 32.61
CA LYS A 68 2.50 2.87 32.89
C LYS A 68 2.09 2.13 31.62
N ASP A 69 2.64 0.94 31.40
CA ASP A 69 2.38 0.08 30.23
C ASP A 69 0.89 -0.06 29.88
N ILE A 70 0.01 -0.14 30.89
CA ILE A 70 -1.42 -0.30 30.68
C ILE A 70 -2.05 0.88 29.92
N PHE A 71 -1.53 2.10 30.06
CA PHE A 71 -2.01 3.27 29.33
C PHE A 71 -1.52 3.25 27.88
N VAL A 72 -0.25 2.90 27.67
CA VAL A 72 0.34 2.75 26.33
C VAL A 72 -0.41 1.69 25.53
N ILE A 73 -0.65 0.52 26.12
CA ILE A 73 -1.40 -0.58 25.49
C ILE A 73 -2.83 -0.12 25.12
N ARG A 74 -3.53 0.56 26.03
CA ARG A 74 -4.87 1.09 25.76
C ARG A 74 -4.88 2.10 24.62
N SER A 75 -3.89 2.99 24.56
CA SER A 75 -3.74 3.98 23.48
C SER A 75 -3.49 3.33 22.12
N ILE A 76 -2.67 2.27 22.07
CA ILE A 76 -2.44 1.49 20.84
C ILE A 76 -3.74 0.82 20.38
N ILE A 77 -4.46 0.17 21.30
CA ILE A 77 -5.75 -0.49 20.99
C ILE A 77 -6.76 0.54 20.47
N ALA A 78 -6.87 1.70 21.13
CA ALA A 78 -7.75 2.78 20.70
C ALA A 78 -7.39 3.27 19.29
N CYS A 79 -6.11 3.48 18.99
CA CYS A 79 -5.67 3.88 17.65
C CYS A 79 -6.04 2.82 16.59
N TYR A 80 -5.82 1.55 16.89
CA TYR A 80 -6.21 0.47 15.98
C TYR A 80 -7.73 0.46 15.72
N LEU A 81 -8.54 0.60 16.78
CA LEU A 81 -10.00 0.68 16.66
C LEU A 81 -10.49 1.92 15.89
N ASN A 82 -9.73 3.02 15.93
CA ASN A 82 -9.99 4.23 15.14
C ASN A 82 -9.54 4.12 13.67
N GLY A 83 -9.06 2.95 13.23
CA GLY A 83 -8.72 2.70 11.83
C GLY A 83 -7.30 3.15 11.43
N TYR A 84 -6.44 3.45 12.40
CA TYR A 84 -5.02 3.69 12.12
C TYR A 84 -4.33 2.38 11.73
N SER A 85 -3.69 2.40 10.56
CA SER A 85 -3.00 1.24 9.98
C SER A 85 -1.52 1.20 10.38
N ILE A 86 -0.95 2.35 10.73
CA ILE A 86 0.45 2.47 11.18
C ILE A 86 0.45 3.30 12.47
N ILE A 87 0.91 2.69 13.57
CA ILE A 87 1.04 3.35 14.87
C ILE A 87 2.54 3.45 15.16
N ARG A 88 3.10 4.66 15.13
CA ARG A 88 4.50 4.93 15.45
C ARG A 88 4.61 5.32 16.92
N LEU A 89 5.36 4.55 17.69
CA LEU A 89 5.68 4.90 19.08
C LEU A 89 7.00 5.69 19.11
N VAL A 90 7.00 6.84 19.77
CA VAL A 90 8.20 7.65 20.00
C VAL A 90 8.30 7.92 21.50
N SER A 91 9.43 7.56 22.10
CA SER A 91 9.76 7.93 23.47
C SER A 91 11.05 8.76 23.48
N LYS A 92 11.11 9.74 24.38
CA LYS A 92 12.30 10.61 24.53
C LYS A 92 13.53 9.83 25.00
N ASN A 93 13.36 8.66 25.62
CA ASN A 93 14.45 7.88 26.24
C ASN A 93 14.45 6.39 25.83
N PHE A 94 14.21 6.05 24.55
CA PHE A 94 14.26 4.64 24.11
C PHE A 94 15.69 4.03 24.14
N LEU A 95 16.72 4.86 24.30
CA LEU A 95 18.12 4.45 24.43
C LEU A 95 18.65 4.92 25.79
N GLN A 96 18.55 4.06 26.81
CA GLN A 96 19.39 4.15 28.00
C GLN A 96 19.87 2.75 28.39
#